data_AF-A0AAJ5F0S5-F1
#
_entry.id   AF-A0AAJ5F0S5-F1
#
_cell.length_a   1.000
_cell.length_b   1.000
_cell.length_c   1.000
_cell.angle_alpha   90.00
_cell.angle_beta   90.00
_cell.angle_gamma   90.00
#
_symmetry.space_group_name_H-M   'P 1'
#
loop_
_entity.id
_entity.type
_entity.pdbx_description
1 polymer ?
#
loop_
_entity_poly.entity_id
_entity_poly.type
_entity_poly.pdbx_seq_one_letter_code
_entity_poly.pdbx_strand_id
1 'polypeptide(L)'
;MSDLPAPLRASALARPIDFSYPSNRFAVAGAAVSVLAARLSGRTWQAALDVGAAGFLAWATARELDPDHPDTANGALPVAALAALVGGVPQPLAGLGVLSGLRTLAGTVGNAPTPPDVAALAGQAALSGRLGERVAALVPGAALALSTLPEDTLQAPGWAPWLTSAAGLWPSGQAGRGRSVLTDLLALAALGLTGALTPPEAVRSRRDGAPLPVSAERVRLARLLAVGTLGAGLLARQTRSLAPLAAATLTVGMRRVGQA
;
A
#
# COMPACT_ATOMS: atom_id res chain seq x y z
N MET A 1 -22.95 -1.49 4.43
CA MET A 1 -22.10 -1.13 5.59
C MET A 1 -22.82 -1.19 6.95
N SER A 2 -24.14 -1.35 6.99
CA SER A 2 -24.94 -1.39 8.23
C SER A 2 -24.61 -2.55 9.17
N ASP A 3 -24.04 -3.65 8.66
CA ASP A 3 -23.95 -4.91 9.40
C ASP A 3 -22.57 -5.15 10.06
N LEU A 4 -21.64 -4.20 9.92
CA LEU A 4 -20.35 -4.30 10.61
C LEU A 4 -20.48 -3.91 12.09
N PRO A 5 -19.75 -4.57 13.00
CA PRO A 5 -19.58 -4.11 14.37
C PRO A 5 -19.19 -2.63 14.40
N ALA A 6 -19.75 -1.86 15.34
CA ALA A 6 -19.45 -0.44 15.50
C ALA A 6 -17.95 -0.07 15.46
N PRO A 7 -17.03 -0.81 16.10
CA PRO A 7 -15.60 -0.48 16.04
C PRO A 7 -14.99 -0.62 14.64
N LEU A 8 -15.47 -1.57 13.82
CA LEU A 8 -14.99 -1.74 12.45
C LEU A 8 -15.53 -0.65 11.51
N ARG A 9 -16.72 -0.09 11.82
CA ARG A 9 -17.25 1.06 11.06
C ARG A 9 -16.46 2.34 11.30
N ALA A 10 -15.86 2.48 12.49
CA ALA A 10 -15.06 3.63 12.87
C ALA A 10 -13.57 3.50 12.50
N SER A 11 -13.12 2.33 12.03
CA SER A 11 -11.72 2.08 11.70
C SER A 11 -11.27 2.84 10.45
N ALA A 12 -10.05 3.36 10.47
CA ALA A 12 -9.39 3.93 9.28
C ALA A 12 -8.79 2.87 8.34
N LEU A 13 -8.71 1.61 8.79
CA LEU A 13 -8.07 0.52 8.06
C LEU A 13 -9.07 -0.39 7.35
N ALA A 14 -10.22 -0.60 7.97
CA ALA A 14 -11.25 -1.52 7.50
C ALA A 14 -11.89 -1.00 6.20
N ARG A 15 -11.59 -1.68 5.09
CA ARG A 15 -12.22 -1.45 3.78
C ARG A 15 -12.76 -2.77 3.25
N PRO A 16 -14.04 -3.11 3.52
CA PRO A 16 -14.61 -4.36 3.04
C PRO A 16 -14.66 -4.37 1.50
N ILE A 17 -14.52 -5.56 0.92
CA ILE A 17 -14.65 -5.74 -0.52
C ILE A 17 -16.13 -5.77 -0.88
N ASP A 18 -16.58 -4.78 -1.64
CA ASP A 18 -17.93 -4.72 -2.20
C ASP A 18 -17.96 -5.28 -3.63
N PHE A 19 -18.54 -6.47 -3.80
CA PHE A 19 -18.57 -7.17 -5.09
C PHE A 19 -19.50 -6.54 -6.14
N SER A 20 -20.30 -5.53 -5.78
CA SER A 20 -21.08 -4.77 -6.77
C SER A 20 -20.16 -4.02 -7.76
N TYR A 21 -18.98 -3.60 -7.30
CA TYR A 21 -17.99 -2.91 -8.13
C TYR A 21 -17.20 -3.88 -9.02
N PRO A 22 -17.13 -3.67 -10.36
CA PRO A 22 -16.34 -4.51 -11.27
C PRO A 22 -14.86 -4.62 -10.90
N SER A 23 -14.22 -3.52 -10.48
CA SER A 23 -12.79 -3.54 -10.10
C SER A 23 -12.52 -4.42 -8.87
N ASN A 24 -13.45 -4.50 -7.90
CA ASN A 24 -13.32 -5.39 -6.75
C ASN A 24 -13.39 -6.86 -7.16
N ARG A 25 -14.30 -7.21 -8.07
CA ARG A 25 -14.39 -8.56 -8.66
C ARG A 25 -13.11 -8.91 -9.42
N PHE A 26 -12.60 -7.96 -10.22
CA PHE A 26 -11.34 -8.11 -10.93
C PHE A 26 -10.18 -8.36 -9.96
N ALA A 27 -10.10 -7.64 -8.85
CA ALA A 27 -9.04 -7.81 -7.85
C ALA A 27 -9.03 -9.22 -7.24
N VAL A 28 -10.19 -9.74 -6.85
CA VAL A 28 -10.31 -11.07 -6.26
C VAL A 28 -10.03 -12.15 -7.30
N ALA A 29 -10.62 -12.06 -8.49
CA ALA A 29 -10.39 -13.01 -9.57
C ALA A 29 -8.92 -12.99 -10.04
N GLY A 30 -8.35 -11.80 -10.22
CA GLY A 30 -6.96 -11.61 -10.61
C GLY A 30 -5.97 -12.16 -9.57
N ALA A 31 -6.25 -11.96 -8.28
CA ALA A 31 -5.46 -12.56 -7.21
C ALA A 31 -5.54 -14.09 -7.25
N ALA A 32 -6.74 -14.66 -7.42
CA ALA A 32 -6.92 -16.11 -7.55
C ALA A 32 -6.20 -16.68 -8.78
N VAL A 33 -6.31 -16.03 -9.94
CA VAL A 33 -5.57 -16.40 -11.16
C VAL A 33 -4.06 -16.35 -10.92
N SER A 34 -3.56 -15.34 -10.20
CA SER A 34 -2.14 -15.22 -9.85
C SER A 34 -1.66 -16.37 -8.96
N VAL A 35 -2.47 -16.78 -7.97
CA VAL A 35 -2.20 -17.97 -7.14
C VAL A 35 -2.14 -19.22 -8.02
N LEU A 36 -3.13 -19.42 -8.88
CA LEU A 36 -3.18 -20.59 -9.77
C LEU A 36 -2.00 -20.63 -10.72
N ALA A 37 -1.65 -19.51 -11.36
CA ALA A 37 -0.49 -19.41 -12.25
C ALA A 37 0.81 -19.75 -11.51
N ALA A 38 1.00 -19.24 -10.29
CA ALA A 38 2.17 -19.58 -9.48
C ALA A 38 2.19 -21.07 -9.10
N ARG A 39 1.04 -21.67 -8.78
CA ARG A 39 0.93 -23.11 -8.51
C ARG A 39 1.27 -23.96 -9.72
N LEU A 40 0.73 -23.61 -10.89
CA LEU A 40 1.01 -24.29 -12.15
C LEU A 40 2.48 -24.14 -12.57
N SER A 41 3.14 -23.07 -12.13
CA SER A 41 4.58 -22.85 -12.31
C SER A 41 5.46 -23.62 -11.30
N GLY A 42 4.89 -24.57 -10.55
CA GLY A 42 5.63 -25.42 -9.61
C GLY A 42 5.95 -24.77 -8.24
N ARG A 43 5.41 -23.58 -7.93
CA ARG A 43 5.63 -22.94 -6.62
C ARG A 43 4.86 -23.65 -5.51
N THR A 44 5.36 -23.63 -4.27
CA THR A 44 4.63 -24.13 -3.11
C THR A 44 3.33 -23.35 -2.88
N TRP A 45 2.38 -23.90 -2.12
CA TRP A 45 1.14 -23.20 -1.78
C TRP A 45 1.36 -21.85 -1.11
N GLN A 46 2.31 -21.78 -0.16
CA GLN A 46 2.67 -20.52 0.48
C GLN A 46 3.18 -19.50 -0.53
N ALA A 47 4.14 -19.88 -1.38
CA ALA A 47 4.69 -18.96 -2.38
C ALA A 47 3.63 -18.52 -3.40
N ALA A 48 2.70 -19.39 -3.77
CA ALA A 48 1.60 -19.03 -4.65
C ALA A 48 0.62 -18.03 -4.01
N LEU A 49 0.29 -18.22 -2.73
CA LEU A 49 -0.49 -17.26 -1.97
C LEU A 49 0.23 -15.92 -1.85
N ASP A 50 1.54 -15.91 -1.64
CA ASP A 50 2.35 -14.69 -1.58
C ASP A 50 2.31 -13.92 -2.92
N VAL A 51 2.32 -14.62 -4.07
CA VAL A 51 2.16 -14.01 -5.41
C VAL A 51 0.77 -13.39 -5.58
N GLY A 52 -0.28 -14.12 -5.19
CA GLY A 52 -1.65 -13.59 -5.22
C GLY A 52 -1.83 -12.37 -4.31
N ALA A 53 -1.27 -12.43 -3.11
CA ALA A 53 -1.26 -11.33 -2.16
C ALA A 53 -0.50 -10.12 -2.72
N ALA A 54 0.63 -10.32 -3.42
CA ALA A 54 1.37 -9.24 -4.05
C ALA A 54 0.50 -8.47 -5.06
N GLY A 55 -0.21 -9.19 -5.93
CA GLY A 55 -1.13 -8.61 -6.90
C GLY A 55 -2.28 -7.84 -6.22
N PHE A 56 -2.93 -8.47 -5.24
CA PHE A 56 -4.04 -7.82 -4.51
C PHE A 56 -3.60 -6.57 -3.75
N LEU A 57 -2.46 -6.62 -3.07
CA LEU A 57 -1.90 -5.48 -2.34
C LEU A 57 -1.53 -4.34 -3.29
N ALA A 58 -1.05 -4.64 -4.50
CA ALA A 58 -0.75 -3.62 -5.50
C ALA A 58 -2.01 -2.92 -6.00
N TRP A 59 -3.05 -3.68 -6.31
CA TRP A 59 -4.37 -3.15 -6.65
C TRP A 59 -4.92 -2.25 -5.53
N ALA A 60 -4.89 -2.74 -4.29
CA ALA A 60 -5.39 -1.97 -3.15
C ALA A 60 -4.58 -0.69 -2.95
N THR A 61 -3.26 -0.76 -3.05
CA THR A 61 -2.36 0.40 -2.89
C THR A 61 -2.59 1.43 -3.99
N ALA A 62 -2.74 1.01 -5.24
CA ALA A 62 -3.03 1.91 -6.35
C ALA A 62 -4.34 2.68 -6.14
N ARG A 63 -5.37 2.07 -5.54
CA ARG A 63 -6.62 2.78 -5.18
C ARG A 63 -6.45 3.82 -4.08
N GLU A 64 -5.45 3.67 -3.22
CA GLU A 64 -5.13 4.71 -2.22
C GLU A 64 -4.34 5.86 -2.86
N LEU A 65 -3.52 5.55 -3.87
CA LEU A 65 -2.73 6.53 -4.61
C LEU A 65 -3.51 7.23 -5.73
N ASP A 66 -4.55 6.61 -6.29
CA ASP A 66 -5.32 7.13 -7.41
C ASP A 66 -6.79 6.68 -7.35
N PRO A 67 -7.57 7.20 -6.38
CA PRO A 67 -8.91 6.68 -6.07
C PRO A 67 -9.92 6.84 -7.22
N ASP A 68 -9.71 7.80 -8.13
CA ASP A 68 -10.62 8.09 -9.25
C ASP A 68 -10.43 7.16 -10.45
N HIS A 69 -9.31 6.45 -10.54
CA HIS A 69 -8.91 5.73 -11.74
C HIS A 69 -8.75 4.23 -11.47
N PRO A 70 -9.84 3.44 -11.46
CA PRO A 70 -9.79 2.00 -11.16
C PRO A 70 -8.89 1.22 -12.14
N ASP A 71 -8.67 1.73 -13.35
CA ASP A 71 -7.80 1.11 -14.35
C ASP A 71 -6.32 1.08 -13.90
N THR A 72 -5.87 2.08 -13.13
CA THR A 72 -4.51 2.06 -12.56
C THR A 72 -4.35 0.90 -11.58
N ALA A 73 -5.36 0.65 -10.75
CA ALA A 73 -5.38 -0.47 -9.83
C ALA A 73 -5.48 -1.82 -10.55
N ASN A 74 -6.32 -1.90 -11.59
CA ASN A 74 -6.44 -3.10 -12.42
C ASN A 74 -5.10 -3.42 -13.14
N GLY A 75 -4.35 -2.40 -13.55
CA GLY A 75 -3.01 -2.55 -14.12
C GLY A 75 -1.93 -2.91 -13.09
N ALA A 76 -2.02 -2.39 -11.86
CA ALA A 76 -1.04 -2.65 -10.81
C ALA A 76 -0.99 -4.13 -10.39
N LEU A 77 -2.15 -4.81 -10.37
CA LEU A 77 -2.27 -6.21 -9.97
C LEU A 77 -1.39 -7.16 -10.81
N PRO A 78 -1.55 -7.26 -12.14
CA PRO A 78 -0.76 -8.17 -12.94
C PRO A 78 0.72 -7.81 -12.94
N VAL A 79 1.07 -6.50 -12.85
CA VAL A 79 2.46 -6.06 -12.77
C VAL A 79 3.13 -6.58 -11.50
N ALA A 80 2.49 -6.44 -10.34
CA ALA A 80 3.03 -6.95 -9.08
C ALA A 80 3.04 -8.48 -9.01
N ALA A 81 1.99 -9.14 -9.52
CA ALA A 81 1.94 -10.60 -9.58
C ALA A 81 3.07 -11.17 -10.45
N LEU A 82 3.32 -10.57 -11.62
CA LEU A 82 4.44 -10.94 -12.49
C LEU A 82 5.79 -10.68 -11.83
N ALA A 83 5.93 -9.53 -11.16
CA ALA A 83 7.14 -9.20 -10.42
C ALA A 83 7.43 -10.22 -9.30
N ALA A 84 6.41 -10.67 -8.57
CA ALA A 84 6.55 -11.70 -7.55
C ALA A 84 6.83 -13.09 -8.15
N LEU A 85 6.21 -13.42 -9.27
CA LEU A 85 6.36 -14.71 -9.93
C LEU A 85 7.78 -14.92 -10.48
N VAL A 86 8.34 -13.87 -11.10
CA VAL A 86 9.66 -13.89 -11.76
C VAL A 86 10.78 -13.46 -10.81
N GLY A 87 10.57 -12.35 -10.08
CA GLY A 87 11.56 -11.69 -9.25
C GLY A 87 11.64 -12.21 -7.80
N GLY A 88 10.84 -13.21 -7.45
CA GLY A 88 10.76 -13.81 -6.12
C GLY A 88 9.64 -13.23 -5.27
N VAL A 89 9.11 -14.05 -4.37
CA VAL A 89 7.94 -13.70 -3.57
C VAL A 89 8.25 -12.58 -2.56
N PRO A 90 7.38 -11.54 -2.45
CA PRO A 90 7.52 -10.51 -1.44
C PRO A 90 7.11 -11.03 -0.06
N GLN A 91 7.38 -10.26 1.00
CA GLN A 91 6.77 -10.50 2.31
C GLN A 91 5.40 -9.81 2.39
N PRO A 92 4.26 -10.54 2.42
CA PRO A 92 2.94 -9.93 2.34
C PRO A 92 2.63 -8.98 3.50
N LEU A 93 3.16 -9.28 4.69
CA LEU A 93 2.96 -8.43 5.88
C LEU A 93 3.58 -7.03 5.72
N ALA A 94 4.74 -6.95 5.08
CA ALA A 94 5.38 -5.68 4.77
C ALA A 94 4.53 -4.86 3.78
N GLY A 95 4.03 -5.50 2.72
CA GLY A 95 3.11 -4.86 1.78
C GLY A 95 1.78 -4.43 2.42
N LEU A 96 1.24 -5.23 3.35
CA LEU A 96 0.05 -4.88 4.12
C LEU A 96 0.28 -3.67 5.03
N GLY A 97 1.45 -3.59 5.69
CA GLY A 97 1.83 -2.44 6.51
C GLY A 97 1.93 -1.15 5.69
N VAL A 98 2.57 -1.24 4.51
CA VAL A 98 2.65 -0.13 3.54
C VAL A 98 1.25 0.31 3.10
N LEU A 99 0.41 -0.61 2.65
CA LEU A 99 -0.98 -0.33 2.27
C LEU A 99 -1.76 0.34 3.40
N SER A 100 -1.67 -0.20 4.62
CA SER A 100 -2.40 0.29 5.79
C SER A 100 -1.96 1.71 6.15
N GLY A 101 -0.66 2.00 6.13
CA GLY A 101 -0.13 3.34 6.32
C GLY A 101 -0.62 4.32 5.24
N LEU A 102 -0.47 3.96 3.96
CA LEU A 102 -0.90 4.81 2.84
C LEU A 102 -2.40 5.09 2.85
N ARG A 103 -3.24 4.08 3.15
CA ARG A 103 -4.69 4.23 3.31
C ARG A 103 -5.03 5.23 4.40
N THR A 104 -4.36 5.11 5.55
CA THR A 104 -4.54 6.00 6.69
C THR A 104 -4.17 7.45 6.34
N LEU A 105 -3.04 7.64 5.64
CA LEU A 105 -2.58 8.95 5.20
C LEU A 105 -3.54 9.56 4.16
N ALA A 106 -3.89 8.80 3.12
CA ALA A 106 -4.76 9.22 2.03
C ALA A 106 -6.19 9.52 2.52
N GLY A 107 -6.63 8.88 3.60
CA GLY A 107 -7.94 9.12 4.21
C GLY A 107 -9.12 8.67 3.35
N THR A 108 -8.91 7.72 2.45
CA THR A 108 -9.92 7.20 1.50
C THR A 108 -11.07 6.47 2.20
N VAL A 109 -10.81 5.82 3.32
CA VAL A 109 -11.87 5.22 4.17
C VAL A 109 -12.72 6.31 4.80
N GLY A 110 -12.10 7.43 5.18
CA GLY A 110 -12.78 8.62 5.70
C GLY A 110 -12.93 8.71 7.20
N ASN A 111 -12.28 7.81 7.95
CA ASN A 111 -12.22 7.85 9.41
C ASN A 111 -10.83 8.28 9.89
N ALA A 112 -10.76 8.98 11.02
CA ALA A 112 -9.51 9.23 11.71
C ALA A 112 -8.95 7.91 12.29
N PRO A 113 -7.62 7.74 12.39
CA PRO A 113 -7.04 6.55 12.99
C PRO A 113 -7.45 6.42 14.46
N THR A 114 -8.14 5.34 14.79
CA THR A 114 -8.54 5.02 16.17
C THR A 114 -7.39 4.33 16.94
N PRO A 115 -7.43 4.26 18.28
CA PRO A 115 -6.40 3.53 19.03
C PRO A 115 -6.21 2.07 18.59
N PRO A 116 -7.27 1.29 18.26
CA PRO A 116 -7.11 -0.02 17.63
C PRO A 116 -6.39 0.00 16.28
N ASP A 117 -6.64 1.01 15.44
CA ASP A 117 -5.92 1.16 14.16
C ASP A 117 -4.43 1.42 14.39
N VAL A 118 -4.09 2.29 15.34
CA VAL A 118 -2.70 2.57 15.69
C VAL A 118 -2.00 1.33 16.26
N ALA A 119 -2.68 0.55 17.10
CA ALA A 119 -2.16 -0.72 17.61
C ALA A 119 -1.93 -1.74 16.47
N ALA A 120 -2.86 -1.84 15.51
CA ALA A 120 -2.72 -2.71 14.36
C ALA A 120 -1.54 -2.28 13.46
N LEU A 121 -1.40 -0.99 13.18
CA LEU A 121 -0.27 -0.42 12.44
C LEU A 121 1.06 -0.67 13.16
N ALA A 122 1.10 -0.52 14.49
CA ALA A 122 2.30 -0.79 15.29
C ALA A 122 2.65 -2.28 15.27
N GLY A 123 1.65 -3.16 15.35
CA GLY A 123 1.85 -4.61 15.21
C GLY A 123 2.39 -5.00 13.84
N GLN A 124 1.83 -4.45 12.76
CA GLN A 124 2.33 -4.65 11.39
C GLN A 124 3.78 -4.15 11.23
N ALA A 125 4.09 -2.97 11.78
CA ALA A 125 5.43 -2.39 11.78
C ALA A 125 6.43 -3.28 12.53
N ALA A 126 6.13 -3.67 13.77
CA ALA A 126 6.99 -4.53 14.60
C ALA A 126 7.25 -5.89 13.94
N LEU A 127 6.21 -6.53 13.43
CA LEU A 127 6.36 -7.84 12.78
C LEU A 127 7.16 -7.72 11.47
N SER A 128 6.94 -6.67 10.67
CA SER A 128 7.73 -6.41 9.45
C SER A 128 9.19 -6.14 9.78
N GLY A 129 9.46 -5.33 10.81
CA GLY A 129 10.82 -5.04 11.29
C GLY A 129 11.53 -6.29 11.81
N ARG A 130 10.83 -7.13 12.58
CA ARG A 130 11.35 -8.42 13.08
C ARG A 130 11.74 -9.37 11.94
N LEU A 131 10.99 -9.34 10.84
CA LEU A 131 11.26 -10.10 9.61
C LEU A 131 12.31 -9.43 8.70
N GLY A 132 12.94 -8.34 9.14
CA GLY A 132 14.02 -7.65 8.44
C GLY A 132 13.56 -6.65 7.37
N GLU A 133 12.26 -6.41 7.20
CA GLU A 133 11.67 -5.50 6.21
C GLU A 133 11.60 -4.06 6.74
N ARG A 134 12.75 -3.51 7.14
CA ARG A 134 12.88 -2.23 7.85
C ARG A 134 12.27 -1.04 7.11
N VAL A 135 12.49 -0.93 5.80
CA VAL A 135 11.94 0.20 5.03
C VAL A 135 10.42 0.19 5.07
N ALA A 136 9.79 -0.96 4.79
CA ALA A 136 8.35 -1.12 4.85
C ALA A 136 7.80 -0.95 6.28
N ALA A 137 8.55 -1.40 7.29
CA ALA A 137 8.17 -1.30 8.71
C ALA A 137 8.05 0.14 9.20
N LEU A 138 8.75 1.10 8.60
CA LEU A 138 8.68 2.52 8.97
C LEU A 138 7.53 3.27 8.30
N VAL A 139 6.93 2.71 7.24
CA VAL A 139 5.87 3.38 6.48
C VAL A 139 4.63 3.70 7.33
N PRO A 140 4.11 2.80 8.18
CA PRO A 140 3.01 3.15 9.08
C PRO A 140 3.28 4.37 9.96
N GLY A 141 4.48 4.47 10.55
CA GLY A 141 4.85 5.60 11.39
C GLY A 141 5.03 6.90 10.63
N ALA A 142 5.69 6.84 9.47
CA ALA A 142 5.81 7.99 8.57
C ALA A 142 4.45 8.47 8.05
N ALA A 143 3.55 7.56 7.72
CA ALA A 143 2.19 7.89 7.30
C ALA A 143 1.40 8.61 8.40
N LEU A 144 1.47 8.12 9.64
CA LEU A 144 0.83 8.79 10.77
C LEU A 144 1.47 10.16 11.05
N ALA A 145 2.79 10.30 10.94
CA ALA A 145 3.46 11.59 11.08
C ALA A 145 3.02 12.59 10.01
N LEU A 146 2.95 12.17 8.74
CA LEU A 146 2.48 13.03 7.66
C LEU A 146 0.98 13.36 7.80
N SER A 147 0.20 12.48 8.41
CA SER A 147 -1.24 12.69 8.62
C SER A 147 -1.56 13.81 9.62
N THR A 148 -0.57 14.27 10.40
CA THR A 148 -0.73 15.43 11.31
C THR A 148 -0.50 16.77 10.61
N LEU A 149 0.02 16.78 9.37
CA LEU A 149 0.27 18.02 8.63
C LEU A 149 -1.02 18.70 8.14
N PRO A 150 -2.02 17.98 7.58
CA PRO A 150 -3.29 18.60 7.20
C PRO A 150 -4.11 18.95 8.45
N GLU A 151 -4.60 20.19 8.52
CA GLU A 151 -5.56 20.64 9.54
C GLU A 151 -6.97 20.16 9.21
N ASP A 152 -7.24 18.87 9.41
CA ASP A 152 -8.56 18.29 9.19
C ASP A 152 -8.96 17.24 10.25
N THR A 153 -10.17 16.72 10.11
CA THR A 153 -10.75 15.75 11.07
C THR A 153 -10.13 14.35 11.00
N LEU A 154 -9.15 14.11 10.12
CA LEU A 154 -8.52 12.80 9.90
C LEU A 154 -7.09 12.73 10.48
N GLN A 155 -6.70 13.72 11.28
CA GLN A 155 -5.40 13.73 11.95
C GLN A 155 -5.21 12.52 12.85
N ALA A 156 -4.00 11.95 12.83
CA ALA A 156 -3.61 10.96 13.81
C ALA A 156 -3.41 11.59 15.20
N PRO A 157 -3.65 10.82 16.29
CA PRO A 157 -3.23 11.23 17.62
C PRO A 157 -1.72 11.50 17.66
N GLY A 158 -1.27 12.56 18.34
CA GLY A 158 0.13 12.99 18.32
C GLY A 158 1.15 11.96 18.85
N TRP A 159 0.72 10.99 19.64
CA TRP A 159 1.56 9.87 20.12
C TRP A 159 1.69 8.73 19.10
N ALA A 160 0.76 8.62 18.16
CA ALA A 160 0.65 7.48 17.24
C ALA A 160 1.88 7.30 16.32
N PRO A 161 2.46 8.36 15.73
CA PRO A 161 3.64 8.23 14.88
C PRO A 161 4.85 7.69 15.63
N TRP A 162 5.04 8.13 16.89
CA TRP A 162 6.15 7.68 17.72
C TRP A 162 6.03 6.21 18.08
N LEU A 163 4.85 5.76 18.52
CA LEU A 163 4.64 4.35 18.87
C LEU A 163 4.89 3.43 17.67
N THR A 164 4.32 3.77 16.51
CA THR A 164 4.43 2.96 15.29
C THR A 164 5.85 2.96 14.71
N SER A 165 6.55 4.09 14.73
CA SER A 165 7.94 4.17 14.30
C SER A 165 8.87 3.38 15.23
N ALA A 166 8.70 3.53 16.55
CA ALA A 166 9.46 2.77 17.54
C ALA A 166 9.23 1.26 17.38
N ALA A 167 7.99 0.85 17.11
CA ALA A 167 7.65 -0.54 16.80
C ALA A 167 8.37 -1.04 15.53
N GLY A 168 8.40 -0.25 14.45
CA GLY A 168 9.11 -0.59 13.21
C GLY A 168 10.63 -0.70 13.34
N LEU A 169 11.21 0.03 14.31
CA LEU A 169 12.64 -0.02 14.65
C LEU A 169 13.02 -1.19 15.56
N TRP A 170 12.07 -2.04 15.95
CA TRP A 170 12.34 -3.18 16.80
C TRP A 170 13.44 -4.08 16.19
N PRO A 171 14.43 -4.54 16.99
CA PRO A 171 15.55 -5.32 16.48
C PRO A 171 15.12 -6.50 15.62
N SER A 172 15.68 -6.57 14.41
CA SER A 172 15.43 -7.66 13.48
C SER A 172 16.22 -8.91 13.89
N GLY A 173 15.53 -10.04 14.03
CA GLY A 173 16.18 -11.35 14.21
C GLY A 173 16.55 -12.05 12.90
N GLN A 174 16.15 -11.48 11.77
CA GLN A 174 16.29 -12.08 10.44
C GLN A 174 16.75 -11.06 9.41
N ALA A 175 17.45 -11.53 8.37
CA ALA A 175 17.66 -10.76 7.15
C ALA A 175 16.35 -10.71 6.35
N GLY A 176 15.96 -9.52 5.87
CA GLY A 176 14.79 -9.36 5.03
C GLY A 176 14.90 -10.13 3.70
N ARG A 177 13.83 -10.15 2.92
CA ARG A 177 13.78 -10.85 1.62
C ARG A 177 14.80 -10.32 0.60
N GLY A 178 15.31 -9.11 0.83
CA GLY A 178 16.38 -8.49 0.06
C GLY A 178 15.90 -7.84 -1.23
N ARG A 179 16.74 -7.89 -2.26
CA ARG A 179 16.50 -7.24 -3.55
C ARG A 179 15.90 -8.16 -4.60
N SER A 180 15.26 -7.56 -5.59
CA SER A 180 14.82 -8.20 -6.82
C SER A 180 15.11 -7.27 -7.99
N VAL A 181 15.81 -7.73 -9.02
CA VAL A 181 16.19 -6.88 -10.17
C VAL A 181 14.95 -6.33 -10.86
N LEU A 182 13.92 -7.16 -11.06
CA LEU A 182 12.67 -6.71 -11.68
C LEU A 182 12.00 -5.63 -10.82
N THR A 183 11.95 -5.81 -9.50
CA THR A 183 11.39 -4.78 -8.62
C THR A 183 12.27 -3.53 -8.54
N ASP A 184 13.59 -3.67 -8.63
CA ASP A 184 14.52 -2.53 -8.73
C ASP A 184 14.17 -1.70 -9.98
N LEU A 185 13.96 -2.35 -11.13
CA LEU A 185 13.55 -1.69 -12.38
C LEU A 185 12.18 -1.01 -12.26
N LEU A 186 11.20 -1.68 -11.66
CA LEU A 186 9.87 -1.07 -11.41
C LEU A 186 9.97 0.14 -10.49
N ALA A 187 10.77 0.05 -9.42
CA ALA A 187 11.00 1.14 -8.49
C ALA A 187 11.71 2.33 -9.17
N LEU A 188 12.74 2.06 -9.99
CA LEU A 188 13.43 3.08 -10.78
C LEU A 188 12.51 3.74 -11.82
N ALA A 189 11.69 2.96 -12.51
CA ALA A 189 10.70 3.49 -13.45
C ALA A 189 9.67 4.38 -12.72
N ALA A 190 9.15 3.93 -11.58
CA ALA A 190 8.26 4.72 -10.74
C ALA A 190 8.93 6.02 -10.24
N LEU A 191 10.20 5.96 -9.83
CA LEU A 191 10.97 7.13 -9.42
C LEU A 191 11.19 8.10 -10.59
N GLY A 192 11.47 7.60 -11.79
CA GLY A 192 11.54 8.41 -13.01
C GLY A 192 10.25 9.19 -13.32
N LEU A 193 9.10 8.70 -12.83
CA LEU A 193 7.78 9.33 -12.98
C LEU A 193 7.43 10.26 -11.80
N THR A 194 8.37 10.55 -10.90
CA THR A 194 8.11 11.36 -9.70
C THR A 194 7.58 12.75 -10.06
N GLY A 195 8.09 13.38 -11.12
CA GLY A 195 7.60 14.68 -11.60
C GLY A 195 6.12 14.68 -11.99
N ALA A 196 5.58 13.55 -12.44
CA ALA A 196 4.14 13.39 -12.70
C ALA A 196 3.35 13.02 -11.45
N LEU A 197 3.98 12.40 -10.45
CA LEU A 197 3.32 11.96 -9.21
C LEU A 197 3.17 13.06 -8.16
N THR A 198 4.08 14.04 -8.13
CA THR A 198 4.09 15.11 -7.10
C THR A 198 3.04 16.21 -7.26
N PRO A 199 2.59 16.62 -8.46
CA PRO A 199 1.62 17.71 -8.58
C PRO A 199 0.28 17.32 -7.95
N PRO A 200 -0.43 18.24 -7.30
CA PRO A 200 -1.77 17.98 -6.82
C PRO A 200 -2.70 17.65 -8.00
N GLU A 201 -3.69 16.81 -7.75
CA GLU A 201 -4.72 16.42 -8.71
C GLU A 201 -6.06 16.50 -8.01
N ALA A 202 -7.07 17.08 -8.67
CA ALA A 202 -8.40 17.14 -8.08
C ALA A 202 -8.96 15.72 -7.95
N VAL A 203 -9.35 15.35 -6.73
CA VAL A 203 -9.94 14.04 -6.44
C VAL A 203 -11.46 14.17 -6.35
N ARG A 204 -12.18 13.43 -7.17
CA ARG A 204 -13.66 13.45 -7.26
C ARG A 204 -14.30 12.36 -6.41
N SER A 205 -13.55 11.30 -6.11
CA SER A 205 -14.01 10.19 -5.28
C SER A 205 -14.38 10.66 -3.89
N ARG A 206 -15.47 10.08 -3.39
CA ARG A 206 -15.92 10.25 -2.01
C ARG A 206 -15.22 9.25 -1.12
N ARG A 207 -15.14 9.59 0.16
CA ARG A 207 -14.68 8.66 1.19
C ARG A 207 -15.69 7.52 1.32
N ASP A 208 -15.23 6.33 1.65
CA ASP A 208 -16.13 5.17 1.75
C ASP A 208 -17.14 5.33 2.91
N GLY A 209 -16.69 5.85 4.05
CA GLY A 209 -17.50 6.01 5.27
C GLY A 209 -18.21 7.36 5.42
N ALA A 210 -17.95 8.33 4.56
CA ALA A 210 -18.51 9.69 4.69
C ALA A 210 -18.77 10.32 3.31
N PRO A 211 -19.81 11.16 3.15
CA PRO A 211 -20.15 11.77 1.86
C PRO A 211 -19.15 12.83 1.38
N LEU A 212 -18.11 13.10 2.16
CA LEU A 212 -17.08 14.10 1.86
C LEU A 212 -16.12 13.60 0.78
N PRO A 213 -15.57 14.50 -0.06
CA PRO A 213 -14.54 14.14 -1.02
C PRO A 213 -13.24 13.71 -0.31
N VAL A 214 -12.47 12.86 -0.99
CA VAL A 214 -11.10 12.53 -0.58
C VAL A 214 -10.22 13.78 -0.80
N SER A 215 -9.33 14.06 0.15
CA SER A 215 -8.45 15.23 0.08
C SER A 215 -7.34 15.01 -0.95
N ALA A 216 -7.27 15.88 -1.95
CA ALA A 216 -6.19 15.90 -2.94
C ALA A 216 -4.80 16.01 -2.29
N GLU A 217 -4.70 16.79 -1.22
CA GLU A 217 -3.45 16.98 -0.49
C GLU A 217 -3.00 15.70 0.22
N ARG A 218 -3.94 14.97 0.85
CA ARG A 218 -3.64 13.69 1.49
C ARG A 218 -3.19 12.63 0.48
N VAL A 219 -3.83 12.57 -0.68
CA VAL A 219 -3.42 11.67 -1.77
C VAL A 219 -2.03 12.06 -2.31
N ARG A 220 -1.74 13.36 -2.43
CA ARG A 220 -0.40 13.85 -2.80
C ARG A 220 0.66 13.40 -1.79
N LEU A 221 0.41 13.57 -0.49
CA LEU A 221 1.31 13.11 0.57
C LEU A 221 1.50 11.59 0.53
N ALA A 222 0.44 10.82 0.26
CA ALA A 222 0.55 9.37 0.08
C ALA A 222 1.42 8.99 -1.13
N ARG A 223 1.29 9.68 -2.26
CA ARG A 223 2.17 9.51 -3.44
C ARG A 223 3.63 9.84 -3.12
N LEU A 224 3.88 10.94 -2.40
CA LEU A 224 5.23 11.33 -1.98
C LEU A 224 5.84 10.30 -1.02
N LEU A 225 5.07 9.80 -0.05
CA LEU A 225 5.51 8.75 0.86
C LEU A 225 5.81 7.45 0.11
N ALA A 226 4.97 7.07 -0.87
CA ALA A 226 5.20 5.91 -1.72
C ALA A 226 6.53 6.03 -2.50
N VAL A 227 6.75 7.16 -3.17
CA VAL A 227 8.00 7.46 -3.90
C VAL A 227 9.21 7.43 -2.95
N GLY A 228 9.13 8.10 -1.80
CA GLY A 228 10.20 8.12 -0.80
C GLY A 228 10.52 6.72 -0.27
N THR A 229 9.49 5.89 -0.06
CA THR A 229 9.64 4.48 0.36
C THR A 229 10.36 3.65 -0.71
N LEU A 230 10.05 3.83 -2.00
CA LEU A 230 10.74 3.13 -3.08
C LEU A 230 12.22 3.54 -3.17
N GLY A 231 12.52 4.84 -3.03
CA GLY A 231 13.89 5.34 -2.97
C GLY A 231 14.68 4.75 -1.80
N ALA A 232 14.10 4.77 -0.59
CA ALA A 232 14.70 4.15 0.59
C ALA A 232 14.90 2.64 0.41
N GLY A 233 13.94 1.96 -0.22
CA GLY A 233 13.99 0.54 -0.54
C GLY A 233 15.17 0.17 -1.44
N LEU A 234 15.42 0.96 -2.49
CA LEU A 234 16.58 0.79 -3.38
C LEU A 234 17.90 0.97 -2.63
N LEU A 235 18.01 2.05 -1.85
CA LEU A 235 19.23 2.36 -1.07
C LEU A 235 19.52 1.27 -0.03
N ALA A 236 18.50 0.79 0.67
CA ALA A 236 18.61 -0.27 1.67
C ALA A 236 18.67 -1.68 1.07
N ARG A 237 18.54 -1.83 -0.27
CA ARG A 237 18.45 -3.11 -0.98
C ARG A 237 17.30 -4.01 -0.48
N GLN A 238 16.17 -3.40 -0.11
CA GLN A 238 14.94 -4.04 0.39
C GLN A 238 13.77 -3.90 -0.58
N THR A 239 14.03 -4.08 -1.88
CA THR A 239 13.03 -3.83 -2.91
C THR A 239 12.05 -4.98 -3.10
N ARG A 240 12.41 -6.23 -2.81
CA ARG A 240 11.55 -7.39 -3.13
C ARG A 240 10.17 -7.27 -2.49
N SER A 241 10.10 -6.91 -1.21
CA SER A 241 8.85 -6.76 -0.47
C SER A 241 8.06 -5.50 -0.82
N LEU A 242 8.67 -4.57 -1.55
CA LEU A 242 8.03 -3.34 -2.07
C LEU A 242 7.47 -3.52 -3.49
N ALA A 243 7.50 -4.74 -4.07
CA ALA A 243 6.95 -4.99 -5.40
C ALA A 243 5.49 -4.50 -5.59
N PRO A 244 4.58 -4.68 -4.61
CA PRO A 244 3.21 -4.14 -4.74
C PRO A 244 3.18 -2.61 -4.82
N LEU A 245 4.01 -1.94 -4.01
CA LEU A 245 4.12 -0.48 -4.00
C LEU A 245 4.72 0.04 -5.31
N ALA A 246 5.76 -0.62 -5.82
CA ALA A 246 6.42 -0.23 -7.06
C ALA A 246 5.46 -0.32 -8.25
N ALA A 247 4.71 -1.44 -8.35
CA ALA A 247 3.70 -1.63 -9.39
C ALA A 247 2.56 -0.59 -9.31
N ALA A 248 2.05 -0.33 -8.10
CA ALA A 248 1.02 0.69 -7.88
C ALA A 248 1.53 2.09 -8.27
N THR A 249 2.71 2.47 -7.82
CA THR A 249 3.30 3.80 -8.08
C THR A 249 3.60 3.98 -9.57
N LEU A 250 4.13 2.95 -10.24
CA LEU A 250 4.39 2.96 -11.67
C LEU A 250 3.12 3.17 -12.49
N THR A 251 2.08 2.36 -12.25
CA THR A 251 0.83 2.41 -13.03
C THR A 251 0.08 3.73 -12.84
N VAL A 252 0.08 4.28 -11.63
CA VAL A 252 -0.43 5.64 -11.36
C VAL A 252 0.40 6.69 -12.10
N GLY A 253 1.73 6.61 -12.02
CA GLY A 253 2.62 7.54 -12.71
C GLY A 253 2.44 7.52 -14.23
N MET A 254 2.30 6.34 -14.83
CA MET A 254 2.09 6.18 -16.27
C MET A 254 0.77 6.81 -16.72
N ARG A 255 -0.31 6.62 -15.96
CA ARG A 255 -1.59 7.26 -16.27
C ARG A 255 -1.47 8.79 -16.19
N ARG A 256 -0.78 9.31 -15.17
CA ARG A 256 -0.58 10.76 -15.01
C ARG A 256 0.20 11.38 -16.16
N VAL A 257 1.24 10.72 -16.65
CA VAL A 257 1.98 11.17 -17.84
C VAL A 257 1.11 11.12 -19.10
N GLY A 258 0.25 10.12 -19.25
CA GLY A 258 -0.65 10.01 -20.40
C GLY A 258 -1.75 11.09 -20.46
N GLN A 259 -1.92 11.90 -19.42
CA GLN A 259 -2.88 13.01 -19.35
C GLN A 259 -2.24 14.39 -19.37
N ALA A 260 -0.91 14.48 -19.28
CA ALA A 260 -0.14 15.73 -19.29
C ALA A 260 0.26 16.11 -20.72
#